data_AF-A0A841V3V5-F1
#
_entry.id   AF-A0A841V3V5-F1
#
_cell.length_a   1.000
_cell.length_b   1.000
_cell.length_c   1.000
_cell.angle_alpha   90.00
_cell.angle_beta   90.00
_cell.angle_gamma   90.00
#
_symmetry.space_group_name_H-M   'P 1'
#
loop_
_entity.id
_entity.type
_entity.pdbx_description
1 polymer ?
#
loop_
_entity_poly.entity_id
_entity_poly.type
_entity_poly.pdbx_seq_one_letter_code
_entity_poly.pdbx_strand_id
1 'polypeptide(L)'
;MLLGFKTELKLNNQQRSLLAQHAGTARHAWNWGLALTKQILDHNQANPDEKIKFPTAIDLHKWLVALVKSEHDWYYQVSKCAPQWALRALSDAW
;
A
#
# COMPACT_ATOMS: atom_id res chain seq x y z
N MET A 1 -36.67 -6.86 -2.81
CA MET A 1 -35.97 -7.25 -1.57
C MET A 1 -34.73 -8.03 -1.95
N LEU A 2 -33.54 -7.48 -1.75
CA LEU A 2 -32.27 -8.21 -1.99
C LEU A 2 -31.98 -9.04 -0.74
N LEU A 3 -32.11 -10.36 -0.85
CA LEU A 3 -31.62 -11.29 0.17
C LEU A 3 -30.09 -11.33 0.07
N GLY A 4 -29.40 -10.70 1.02
CA GLY A 4 -27.95 -10.77 1.10
C GLY A 4 -27.53 -12.12 1.68
N PHE A 5 -26.84 -12.94 0.89
CA PHE A 5 -26.19 -14.15 1.39
C PHE A 5 -24.81 -13.77 1.93
N LYS A 6 -24.54 -14.12 3.20
CA LYS A 6 -23.20 -14.00 3.77
C LYS A 6 -22.38 -15.22 3.33
N THR A 7 -21.40 -15.01 2.48
CA THR A 7 -20.48 -16.05 2.01
C THR A 7 -19.11 -15.89 2.68
N GLU A 8 -18.43 -17.01 2.92
CA GLU A 8 -17.06 -17.04 3.38
C GLU A 8 -16.21 -17.95 2.50
N LEU A 9 -14.91 -17.65 2.40
CA LEU A 9 -13.97 -18.52 1.70
C LEU A 9 -13.53 -19.67 2.61
N LYS A 10 -13.77 -20.91 2.19
CA LYS A 10 -13.23 -22.11 2.85
C LYS A 10 -11.81 -22.39 2.35
N LEU A 11 -10.82 -21.89 3.10
CA LEU A 11 -9.42 -21.92 2.70
C LEU A 11 -8.66 -23.09 3.32
N ASN A 12 -7.77 -23.70 2.53
CA ASN A 12 -6.75 -24.60 3.03
C ASN A 12 -5.55 -23.84 3.64
N ASN A 13 -4.60 -24.56 4.21
CA ASN A 13 -3.44 -23.95 4.89
C ASN A 13 -2.59 -23.09 3.94
N GLN A 14 -2.35 -23.54 2.71
CA GLN A 14 -1.57 -22.80 1.72
C GLN A 14 -2.24 -21.48 1.34
N GLN A 15 -3.56 -21.49 1.11
CA GLN A 15 -4.33 -20.29 0.77
C GLN A 15 -4.40 -19.30 1.93
N ARG A 16 -4.52 -19.78 3.18
CA ARG A 16 -4.46 -18.93 4.38
C ARG A 16 -3.11 -18.24 4.50
N SER A 17 -2.02 -18.98 4.32
CA SER A 17 -0.67 -18.40 4.31
C SER A 17 -0.50 -17.36 3.21
N LEU A 18 -0.97 -17.65 1.99
CA LEU A 18 -0.91 -16.69 0.89
C LEU A 18 -1.70 -15.41 1.18
N LEU A 19 -2.92 -15.51 1.71
CA LEU A 19 -3.70 -14.33 2.08
C LEU A 19 -3.02 -13.50 3.16
N ALA A 20 -2.46 -14.15 4.19
CA ALA A 20 -1.72 -13.46 5.24
C ALA A 20 -0.49 -12.73 4.70
N GLN A 21 0.26 -13.35 3.78
CA GLN A 21 1.38 -12.71 3.09
C GLN A 21 0.92 -11.49 2.28
N HIS A 22 -0.16 -11.62 1.50
CA HIS A 22 -0.70 -10.49 0.72
C HIS A 22 -1.15 -9.33 1.62
N ALA A 23 -1.85 -9.65 2.72
CA ALA A 23 -2.28 -8.66 3.71
C ALA A 23 -1.09 -7.98 4.40
N GLY A 24 -0.08 -8.75 4.78
CA GLY A 24 1.17 -8.24 5.36
C GLY A 24 1.89 -7.29 4.40
N THR A 25 2.05 -7.67 3.15
CA THR A 25 2.68 -6.83 2.12
C THR A 25 1.90 -5.56 1.84
N ALA A 26 0.57 -5.65 1.74
CA ALA A 26 -0.29 -4.50 1.56
C ALA A 26 -0.16 -3.52 2.75
N ARG A 27 -0.16 -4.05 3.99
CA ARG A 27 -0.02 -3.23 5.19
C ARG A 27 1.34 -2.55 5.28
N HIS A 28 2.40 -3.25 4.94
CA HIS A 28 3.75 -2.67 4.91
C HIS A 28 3.85 -1.53 3.89
N ALA A 29 3.38 -1.76 2.66
CA ALA A 29 3.37 -0.73 1.61
C ALA A 29 2.55 0.50 2.01
N TRP A 30 1.38 0.30 2.64
CA TRP A 30 0.57 1.40 3.18
C TRP A 30 1.34 2.21 4.22
N ASN A 31 1.89 1.55 5.23
CA ASN A 31 2.60 2.22 6.32
C ASN A 31 3.81 3.01 5.81
N TRP A 32 4.57 2.42 4.87
CA TRP A 32 5.69 3.10 4.22
C TRP A 32 5.23 4.35 3.46
N GLY A 33 4.18 4.22 2.63
CA GLY A 33 3.63 5.35 1.89
C GLY A 33 3.09 6.45 2.81
N LEU A 34 2.40 6.07 3.89
CA LEU A 34 1.85 7.00 4.88
C LEU A 34 2.94 7.79 5.59
N ALA A 35 4.07 7.14 5.92
CA ALA A 35 5.20 7.81 6.54
C ALA A 35 5.81 8.85 5.58
N LEU A 36 5.98 8.49 4.31
CA LEU A 36 6.51 9.39 3.28
C LEU A 36 5.59 10.60 3.06
N THR A 37 4.27 10.38 2.93
CA THR A 37 3.33 11.50 2.72
C THR A 37 3.27 12.42 3.91
N LYS A 38 3.36 11.91 5.15
CA LYS A 38 3.47 12.74 6.36
C LYS A 38 4.71 13.61 6.34
N GLN A 39 5.87 13.05 5.99
CA GLN A 39 7.12 13.83 5.87
C GLN A 39 7.00 14.96 4.84
N ILE A 40 6.33 14.70 3.70
CA ILE A 40 6.07 15.74 2.68
C ILE A 40 5.17 16.85 3.25
N LEU A 41 4.13 16.50 4.01
CA LEU A 41 3.25 17.49 4.63
C LEU A 41 4.00 18.34 5.66
N ASP A 42 4.79 17.71 6.53
CA ASP A 42 5.60 18.40 7.53
C ASP A 42 6.60 19.36 6.85
N HIS A 43 7.25 18.90 5.77
CA HIS A 43 8.16 19.73 4.98
C HIS A 43 7.42 20.93 4.35
N ASN A 44 6.26 20.71 3.75
CA ASN A 44 5.47 21.76 3.10
C ASN A 44 4.89 22.76 4.10
N GLN A 45 4.65 22.33 5.34
CA GLN A 45 4.25 23.21 6.43
C GLN A 45 5.41 24.10 6.89
N ALA A 46 6.62 23.56 6.96
CA ALA A 46 7.83 24.31 7.32
C ALA A 46 8.34 25.23 6.19
N ASN A 47 8.12 24.86 4.93
CA ASN A 47 8.63 25.56 3.74
C ASN A 47 7.47 26.00 2.81
N PRO A 48 6.73 27.06 3.16
CA PRO A 48 5.54 27.47 2.41
C PRO A 48 5.85 27.97 0.99
N ASP A 49 7.05 28.49 0.76
CA ASP A 49 7.48 29.05 -0.53
C ASP A 49 8.10 27.99 -1.47
N GLU A 50 8.49 26.82 -0.94
CA GLU A 50 9.12 25.73 -1.69
C GLU A 50 8.44 24.39 -1.41
N LYS A 51 7.16 24.28 -1.81
CA LYS A 51 6.37 23.07 -1.55
C LYS A 51 6.75 21.92 -2.48
N ILE A 52 6.94 20.75 -1.89
CA ILE A 52 7.01 19.47 -2.58
C ILE A 52 5.60 19.09 -3.03
N LYS A 53 5.45 18.73 -4.31
CA LYS A 53 4.19 18.23 -4.85
C LYS A 53 3.78 16.93 -4.16
N PHE A 54 2.53 16.85 -3.71
CA PHE A 54 1.99 15.63 -3.11
C PHE A 54 1.92 14.51 -4.16
N PRO A 55 2.39 13.29 -3.83
CA PRO A 55 2.53 12.21 -4.82
C PRO A 55 1.19 11.58 -5.18
N THR A 56 1.07 11.12 -6.43
CA THR A 56 -0.06 10.27 -6.84
C THR A 56 0.18 8.82 -6.39
N ALA A 57 -0.88 8.00 -6.39
CA ALA A 57 -0.75 6.55 -6.20
C ALA A 57 0.27 5.89 -7.14
N ILE A 58 0.42 6.40 -8.37
CA ILE A 58 1.39 5.89 -9.35
C ILE A 58 2.82 6.26 -8.93
N ASP A 59 3.03 7.49 -8.47
CA ASP A 59 4.35 7.96 -7.99
C ASP A 59 4.78 7.13 -6.77
N LEU A 60 3.88 6.97 -5.79
CA LEU A 60 4.13 6.12 -4.62
C LEU A 60 4.50 4.69 -5.02
N HIS A 61 3.80 4.11 -5.99
CA HIS A 61 4.09 2.75 -6.44
C HIS A 61 5.47 2.64 -7.10
N LYS A 62 5.84 3.61 -7.94
CA LYS A 62 7.18 3.65 -8.57
C LYS A 62 8.28 3.76 -7.52
N TRP A 63 8.11 4.64 -6.54
CA TRP A 63 9.08 4.83 -5.46
C TRP A 63 9.19 3.59 -4.57
N LEU A 64 8.07 2.97 -4.20
CA LEU A 64 8.08 1.72 -3.45
C LEU A 64 8.87 0.62 -4.19
N VAL A 65 8.66 0.49 -5.50
CA VAL A 65 9.40 -0.49 -6.32
C VAL A 65 10.90 -0.19 -6.33
N ALA A 66 11.29 1.08 -6.43
CA ALA A 66 12.69 1.48 -6.50
C ALA A 66 13.42 1.41 -5.15
N LEU A 67 12.73 1.73 -4.05
CA LEU A 67 13.36 1.96 -2.75
C LEU A 67 13.12 0.81 -1.76
N VAL A 68 11.99 0.11 -1.84
CA VAL A 68 11.58 -0.87 -0.82
C VAL A 68 11.61 -2.29 -1.37
N LYS A 69 11.12 -2.48 -2.60
CA LYS A 69 10.83 -3.82 -3.12
C LYS A 69 12.09 -4.68 -3.24
N SER A 70 13.21 -4.12 -3.67
CA SER A 70 14.49 -4.85 -3.79
C SER A 70 15.13 -5.21 -2.46
N GLU A 71 14.78 -4.50 -1.39
CA GLU A 71 15.31 -4.76 -0.04
C GLU A 71 14.52 -5.86 0.69
N HIS A 72 13.34 -6.23 0.16
CA HIS A 72 12.37 -7.09 0.83
C HIS A 72 11.90 -8.21 -0.11
N ASP A 73 12.64 -9.32 -0.15
CA ASP A 73 12.39 -10.46 -1.06
C ASP A 73 10.95 -11.00 -1.02
N TRP A 74 10.27 -10.90 0.12
CA TRP A 74 8.89 -11.35 0.29
C TRP A 74 7.88 -10.53 -0.55
N TYR A 75 8.23 -9.35 -1.07
CA TYR A 75 7.40 -8.64 -2.05
C TYR A 75 7.25 -9.41 -3.37
N TYR A 76 8.19 -10.28 -3.70
CA TYR A 76 8.12 -11.12 -4.91
C TYR A 76 7.26 -12.37 -4.72
N GLN A 77 6.89 -12.69 -3.47
CA GLN A 77 6.05 -13.84 -3.13
C GLN A 77 4.55 -13.56 -3.26
N VAL A 78 4.17 -12.29 -3.48
CA VAL A 78 2.77 -11.87 -3.61
C VAL A 78 2.52 -11.15 -4.92
N SER A 79 1.25 -11.06 -5.32
CA SER A 79 0.87 -10.26 -6.47
C SER A 79 1.25 -8.79 -6.28
N LYS A 80 1.74 -8.14 -7.36
CA LYS A 80 1.99 -6.70 -7.42
C LYS A 80 0.78 -5.86 -6.99
N CYS A 81 -0.42 -6.42 -7.15
CA CYS A 81 -1.68 -5.77 -6.81
C CYS A 81 -1.78 -5.51 -5.30
N ALA A 82 -1.24 -6.37 -4.43
CA ALA A 82 -1.33 -6.19 -2.98
C ALA A 82 -0.75 -4.84 -2.51
N PRO A 83 0.52 -4.51 -2.82
CA PRO A 83 1.06 -3.19 -2.45
C PRO A 83 0.53 -2.05 -3.33
N GLN A 84 0.23 -2.29 -4.61
CA GLN A 84 -0.26 -1.23 -5.50
C GLN A 84 -1.63 -0.69 -5.08
N TRP A 85 -2.58 -1.58 -4.75
CA TRP A 85 -3.91 -1.18 -4.31
C TRP A 85 -3.89 -0.58 -2.91
N ALA A 86 -2.98 -1.02 -2.04
CA ALA A 86 -2.76 -0.35 -0.75
C ALA A 86 -2.37 1.12 -0.96
N LEU A 87 -1.41 1.41 -1.85
CA LEU A 87 -0.99 2.78 -2.14
C LEU A 87 -2.07 3.61 -2.86
N ARG A 88 -2.92 2.97 -3.68
CA ARG A 88 -4.10 3.65 -4.25
C ARG A 88 -5.09 4.05 -3.17
N ALA A 89 -5.47 3.13 -2.30
CA ALA A 89 -6.39 3.43 -1.21
C ALA A 89 -5.78 4.47 -0.24
N LEU A 90 -4.45 4.54 -0.10
CA LEU A 90 -3.79 5.62 0.66
C LEU A 90 -3.98 6.97 -0.03
N SER A 91 -3.78 7.01 -1.35
CA SER A 91 -4.02 8.23 -2.14
C SER A 91 -5.48 8.68 -2.11
N ASP A 92 -6.44 7.76 -2.01
CA ASP A 92 -7.87 8.07 -1.90
C ASP A 92 -8.27 8.53 -0.48
N ALA A 93 -7.46 8.21 0.54
CA ALA A 93 -7.70 8.55 1.93
C ALA A 93 -7.16 9.93 2.34
N TRP A 94 -6.36 10.57 1.48
CA TRP A 94 -5.85 11.93 1.62
C TRP A 94 -6.75 12.92 0.89
#